data_AF-A0A8J4DIZ1-F1
#
_entry.id   AF-A0A8J4DIZ1-F1
#
_cell.length_a   1.000
_cell.length_b   1.000
_cell.length_c   1.000
_cell.angle_alpha   90.00
_cell.angle_beta   90.00
_cell.angle_gamma   90.00
#
_symmetry.space_group_name_H-M   'P 1'
#
loop_
_entity.id
_entity.type
_entity.pdbx_description
1 polymer ?
#
loop_
_entity_poly.entity_id
_entity_poly.type
_entity_poly.pdbx_seq_one_letter_code
_entity_poly.pdbx_strand_id
1 'polypeptide(L)'
;MRRTAIAAAVAALVTGAGLTTGTPAQAYDGRAVSPQGELRSIYLHALDRQPHRAARDAFLPPAARDCRAGVLRFSFDVLTSPAVARHLPTAGRRTSALYLSLLDRAPDTSGWAAHTAMSKAAGLERATVDVMMSAEYRNRLTRLCAGLPSGHAAVYSPDEIAGVVQTLLLSTTVAPATCAVTGVVGRMRAHRGRAGLASVAAYSGQLATAAVGTNPTCRFAQQIALGAAWAASIAATGHPVYIGQSLVTTTAATTRTAHYTFTIGRDPAGVRTFTGSVTAPKA
;
A
#
# COMPACT_ATOMS: atom_id res chain seq x y z
N MET A 1 -11.33 -28.67 -26.07
CA MET A 1 -9.98 -28.24 -25.63
C MET A 1 -10.06 -26.81 -25.13
N ARG A 2 -10.19 -26.60 -23.81
CA ARG A 2 -10.35 -25.26 -23.21
C ARG A 2 -8.97 -24.62 -23.03
N ARG A 3 -8.69 -23.57 -23.80
CA ARG A 3 -7.54 -22.68 -23.61
C ARG A 3 -7.87 -21.71 -22.47
N THR A 4 -7.19 -21.84 -21.33
CA THR A 4 -7.23 -20.87 -20.24
C THR A 4 -6.29 -19.72 -20.58
N ALA A 5 -6.88 -18.57 -20.95
CA ALA A 5 -6.18 -17.30 -21.00
C ALA A 5 -5.75 -16.92 -19.57
N ILE A 6 -4.45 -16.97 -19.30
CA ILE A 6 -3.84 -16.40 -18.09
C ILE A 6 -3.08 -15.16 -18.55
N ALA A 7 -3.82 -14.06 -18.71
CA ALA A 7 -3.24 -12.74 -18.89
C ALA A 7 -4.25 -11.67 -18.49
N ALA A 8 -3.77 -10.69 -17.72
CA ALA A 8 -4.39 -9.40 -17.44
C ALA A 8 -5.70 -9.40 -16.62
N ALA A 9 -5.57 -9.20 -15.31
CA ALA A 9 -6.70 -8.74 -14.50
C ALA A 9 -6.23 -7.82 -13.36
N VAL A 10 -5.56 -6.71 -13.70
CA VAL A 10 -5.60 -5.45 -12.90
C VAL A 10 -5.32 -4.27 -13.85
N ALA A 11 -6.31 -3.86 -14.64
CA ALA A 11 -6.26 -2.59 -15.38
C ALA A 11 -7.67 -2.03 -15.61
N ALA A 12 -7.83 -0.73 -15.32
CA ALA A 12 -8.98 0.16 -15.57
C ALA A 12 -10.19 0.03 -14.60
N LEU A 13 -10.97 1.05 -14.24
CA LEU A 13 -11.27 2.44 -14.71
C LEU A 13 -11.96 3.18 -13.51
N VAL A 14 -12.01 4.52 -13.37
CA VAL A 14 -13.11 5.46 -13.78
C VAL A 14 -12.73 6.87 -13.22
N THR A 15 -12.27 7.86 -14.02
CA THR A 15 -12.98 9.06 -14.60
C THR A 15 -14.13 9.63 -13.73
N GLY A 16 -14.18 10.85 -13.18
CA GLY A 16 -13.88 12.19 -13.70
C GLY A 16 -15.20 13.02 -13.72
N ALA A 17 -15.30 14.09 -12.93
CA ALA A 17 -16.29 15.18 -13.10
C ALA A 17 -15.80 16.43 -12.35
N GLY A 18 -15.77 17.59 -13.04
CA GLY A 18 -15.26 18.86 -12.50
C GLY A 18 -16.34 19.76 -11.90
N LEU A 19 -15.91 20.86 -11.28
CA LEU A 19 -16.56 22.18 -11.30
C LEU A 19 -15.60 23.26 -10.72
N THR A 20 -15.64 24.42 -11.37
CA THR A 20 -14.99 25.72 -11.16
C THR A 20 -15.49 26.41 -9.86
N THR A 21 -14.96 27.49 -9.29
CA THR A 21 -13.73 28.31 -9.39
C THR A 21 -13.75 29.14 -8.10
N GLY A 22 -12.79 28.92 -7.21
CA GLY A 22 -12.45 29.84 -6.13
C GLY A 22 -10.93 29.84 -6.07
N THR A 23 -10.29 31.00 -6.28
CA THR A 23 -8.84 31.15 -6.39
C THR A 23 -8.09 30.41 -5.28
N PRO A 24 -7.31 29.35 -5.56
CA PRO A 24 -6.32 28.85 -4.63
C PRO A 24 -4.98 29.54 -4.93
N ALA A 25 -4.29 30.06 -3.92
CA ALA A 25 -2.90 30.51 -4.08
C ALA A 25 -2.15 30.32 -2.75
N GLN A 26 -1.05 29.60 -2.64
CA GLN A 26 -0.31 28.67 -3.51
C GLN A 26 0.40 27.69 -2.55
N ALA A 27 0.69 26.46 -2.98
CA ALA A 27 2.08 26.01 -2.90
C ALA A 27 2.42 25.37 -4.26
N TYR A 28 3.24 26.09 -5.01
CA TYR A 28 4.09 25.49 -6.02
C TYR A 28 5.44 26.08 -5.68
N ASP A 29 6.19 25.35 -4.88
CA ASP A 29 7.48 25.78 -4.34
C ASP A 29 8.63 25.72 -5.37
N GLY A 30 8.32 25.41 -6.64
CA GLY A 30 9.28 25.28 -7.73
C GLY A 30 10.23 24.08 -7.59
N ARG A 31 9.96 23.13 -6.68
CA ARG A 31 10.86 21.99 -6.42
C ARG A 31 10.73 20.93 -7.52
N ALA A 32 11.82 20.23 -7.75
CA ALA A 32 11.87 19.12 -8.69
C ALA A 32 10.86 18.02 -8.30
N VAL A 33 10.04 17.59 -9.26
CA VAL A 33 9.13 16.45 -9.14
C VAL A 33 9.97 15.17 -9.10
N SER A 34 10.47 14.84 -7.91
CA SER A 34 11.33 13.66 -7.67
C SER A 34 11.20 13.18 -6.22
N PRO A 35 11.58 11.93 -5.92
CA PRO A 35 11.59 11.43 -4.53
C PRO A 35 12.43 12.28 -3.57
N GLN A 36 13.54 12.85 -4.05
CA GLN A 36 14.39 13.73 -3.23
C GLN A 36 13.71 15.07 -2.97
N GLY A 37 13.06 15.66 -3.99
CA GLY A 37 12.27 16.87 -3.84
C GLY A 37 11.11 16.68 -2.86
N GLU A 38 10.46 15.52 -2.94
CA GLU A 38 9.38 15.14 -2.04
C GLU A 38 9.86 14.97 -0.59
N LEU A 39 10.95 14.21 -0.36
CA LEU A 39 11.51 14.07 0.99
C LEU A 39 11.89 15.43 1.59
N ARG A 40 12.48 16.32 0.78
CA ARG A 40 12.80 17.69 1.18
C ARG A 40 11.54 18.48 1.55
N SER A 41 10.46 18.32 0.79
CA SER A 41 9.18 18.98 1.06
C SER A 41 8.62 18.63 2.42
N ILE A 42 8.56 17.34 2.70
CA ILE A 42 8.00 16.81 3.93
C ILE A 42 8.81 17.30 5.14
N TYR A 43 10.14 17.25 5.07
CA TYR A 43 10.99 17.76 6.15
C TYR A 43 10.85 19.26 6.35
N LEU A 44 10.72 20.05 5.28
CA LEU A 44 10.57 21.49 5.40
C LEU A 44 9.23 21.85 6.04
N HIS A 45 8.12 21.27 5.58
CA HIS A 45 6.79 21.64 6.06
C HIS A 45 6.43 20.99 7.40
N ALA A 46 6.96 19.80 7.70
CA ALA A 46 6.64 19.08 8.94
C ALA A 46 7.63 19.32 10.08
N LEU A 47 8.87 19.69 9.77
CA LEU A 47 9.97 19.82 10.75
C LEU A 47 10.77 21.12 10.62
N ASP A 48 10.41 22.02 9.71
CA ASP A 48 11.08 23.31 9.46
C ASP A 48 12.59 23.19 9.23
N ARG A 49 13.00 22.13 8.52
CA ARG A 49 14.43 21.86 8.27
C ARG A 49 14.65 21.03 7.01
N GLN A 50 15.90 20.97 6.57
CA GLN A 50 16.31 20.05 5.51
C GLN A 50 16.48 18.62 6.05
N PRO A 51 16.24 17.57 5.24
CA PRO A 51 16.54 16.19 5.66
C PRO A 51 18.05 16.05 5.86
N HIS A 52 18.47 15.61 7.05
CA HIS A 52 19.88 15.32 7.34
C HIS A 52 20.40 14.13 6.53
N ARG A 53 21.73 13.96 6.47
CA ARG A 53 22.38 12.89 5.69
C ARG A 53 21.81 11.50 6.00
N ALA A 54 21.75 11.13 7.28
CA ALA A 54 21.21 9.83 7.67
C ALA A 54 19.76 9.57 7.23
N ALA A 55 18.90 10.61 7.16
CA ALA A 55 17.54 10.45 6.66
C ALA A 55 17.54 10.20 5.14
N ARG A 56 18.37 10.92 4.39
CA ARG A 56 18.51 10.70 2.94
C ARG A 56 19.02 9.30 2.65
N ASP A 57 20.03 8.84 3.39
CA ASP A 57 20.63 7.51 3.24
C ASP A 57 19.63 6.39 3.63
N ALA A 58 18.71 6.67 4.56
CA ALA A 58 17.66 5.73 4.94
C ALA A 58 16.53 5.64 3.90
N PHE A 59 16.11 6.77 3.31
CA PHE A 59 14.86 6.85 2.53
C PHE A 59 15.03 6.83 1.02
N LEU A 60 16.09 7.46 0.49
CA LEU A 60 16.27 7.58 -0.96
C LEU A 60 16.68 6.27 -1.65
N PRO A 61 17.56 5.42 -1.08
CA PRO A 61 17.91 4.15 -1.73
C PRO A 61 16.73 3.16 -1.86
N PRO A 62 15.82 3.03 -0.87
CA PRO A 62 14.57 2.30 -1.08
C PRO A 62 13.69 2.91 -2.18
N ALA A 63 13.53 4.25 -2.21
CA ALA A 63 12.75 4.93 -3.25
C ALA A 63 13.37 4.83 -4.66
N ALA A 64 14.69 4.66 -4.77
CA ALA A 64 15.33 4.40 -6.05
C ALA A 64 15.04 2.98 -6.58
N ARG A 65 14.81 2.01 -5.68
CA ARG A 65 14.47 0.62 -6.04
C ARG A 65 13.00 0.45 -6.41
N ASP A 66 12.13 1.10 -5.65
CA ASP A 66 10.70 1.21 -5.93
C ASP A 66 10.21 2.57 -5.47
N CYS A 67 10.02 3.48 -6.42
CA CYS A 67 9.67 4.87 -6.16
C CYS A 67 8.37 4.99 -5.39
N ARG A 68 7.32 4.28 -5.82
CA ARG A 68 6.02 4.37 -5.15
C ARG A 68 6.12 3.86 -3.72
N ALA A 69 6.75 2.71 -3.53
CA ALA A 69 6.91 2.12 -2.21
C ALA A 69 7.73 3.02 -1.28
N GLY A 70 8.88 3.51 -1.77
CA GLY A 70 9.78 4.34 -0.99
C GLY A 70 9.19 5.71 -0.66
N VAL A 71 8.51 6.35 -1.60
CA VAL A 71 7.83 7.64 -1.36
C VAL A 71 6.70 7.48 -0.35
N LEU A 72 5.82 6.50 -0.52
CA LEU A 72 4.77 6.22 0.46
C LEU A 72 5.37 5.96 1.86
N ARG A 73 6.48 5.22 1.92
CA ARG A 73 7.21 4.95 3.15
C ARG A 73 7.70 6.19 3.84
N PHE A 74 8.60 6.95 3.22
CA PHE A 74 9.19 8.08 3.92
C PHE A 74 8.14 9.17 4.19
N SER A 75 7.12 9.30 3.33
CA SER A 75 6.02 10.23 3.58
C SER A 75 5.31 9.89 4.89
N PHE A 76 4.93 8.62 5.07
CA PHE A 76 4.29 8.18 6.29
C PHE A 76 5.23 8.27 7.49
N ASP A 77 6.42 7.66 7.42
CA ASP A 77 7.39 7.54 8.53
C ASP A 77 7.79 8.92 9.08
N VAL A 78 7.99 9.92 8.21
CA VAL A 78 8.38 11.26 8.64
C VAL A 78 7.19 12.00 9.25
N LEU A 79 6.03 12.00 8.58
CA LEU A 79 4.85 12.75 9.01
C LEU A 79 4.26 12.21 10.32
N THR A 80 4.38 10.91 10.59
CA THR A 80 3.89 10.29 11.83
C THR A 80 4.98 10.18 12.89
N SER A 81 6.18 10.70 12.63
CA SER A 81 7.29 10.61 13.58
C SER A 81 7.01 11.36 14.89
N PRO A 82 7.57 10.89 16.02
CA PRO A 82 7.53 11.63 17.28
C PRO A 82 8.14 13.05 17.18
N ALA A 83 9.08 13.26 16.24
CA ALA A 83 9.65 14.57 15.99
C ALA A 83 8.62 15.57 15.45
N VAL A 84 7.77 15.14 14.50
CA VAL A 84 6.66 15.96 13.99
C VAL A 84 5.64 16.21 15.09
N ALA A 85 5.30 15.19 15.88
CA ALA A 85 4.36 15.35 16.99
C ALA A 85 4.82 16.40 18.02
N ARG A 86 6.13 16.51 18.29
CA ARG A 86 6.73 17.54 19.15
C ARG A 86 6.82 18.91 18.48
N HIS A 87 7.20 18.95 17.21
CA HIS A 87 7.38 20.21 16.48
C HIS A 87 6.04 20.90 16.15
N LEU A 88 5.00 20.11 15.86
CA LEU A 88 3.65 20.56 15.56
C LEU A 88 2.69 20.07 16.66
N PRO A 89 2.53 20.82 17.76
CA PRO A 89 1.84 20.31 18.95
C PRO A 89 0.32 20.17 18.77
N THR A 90 -0.28 20.92 17.84
CA THR A 90 -1.73 20.94 17.65
C THR A 90 -2.15 20.17 16.40
N ALA A 91 -3.33 19.55 16.45
CA ALA A 91 -3.91 18.84 15.31
C ALA A 91 -4.04 19.74 14.07
N GLY A 92 -4.48 21.00 14.23
CA GLY A 92 -4.60 21.94 13.11
C GLY A 92 -3.27 22.29 12.43
N ARG A 93 -2.17 22.41 13.21
CA ARG A 93 -0.83 22.62 12.65
C ARG A 93 -0.34 21.37 11.91
N ARG A 94 -0.58 20.17 12.48
CA ARG A 94 -0.26 18.89 11.82
C ARG A 94 -1.03 18.72 10.51
N THR A 95 -2.33 19.04 10.49
CA THR A 95 -3.16 19.01 9.28
C THR A 95 -2.66 19.99 8.22
N SER A 96 -2.25 21.20 8.61
CA SER A 96 -1.71 22.18 7.67
C SER A 96 -0.39 21.68 7.06
N ALA A 97 0.53 21.17 7.88
CA ALA A 97 1.78 20.59 7.42
C ALA A 97 1.55 19.36 6.53
N LEU A 98 0.56 18.52 6.84
CA LEU A 98 0.18 17.35 6.04
C LEU A 98 -0.19 17.75 4.61
N TYR A 99 -1.08 18.74 4.45
CA TYR A 99 -1.53 19.22 3.15
C TYR A 99 -0.40 19.89 2.37
N LEU A 100 0.41 20.72 3.02
CA LEU A 100 1.57 21.35 2.38
C LEU A 100 2.62 20.31 1.96
N SER A 101 2.83 19.29 2.78
CA SER A 101 3.80 18.23 2.51
C SER A 101 3.38 17.33 1.36
N LEU A 102 2.13 16.84 1.40
CA LEU A 102 1.64 15.79 0.51
C LEU A 102 0.90 16.31 -0.71
N LEU A 103 0.17 17.41 -0.59
CA LEU A 103 -0.68 17.95 -1.66
C LEU A 103 -0.13 19.23 -2.28
N ASP A 104 0.94 19.79 -1.70
CA ASP A 104 1.52 21.07 -2.14
C ASP A 104 0.45 22.17 -2.17
N ARG A 105 -0.35 22.27 -1.11
CA ARG A 105 -1.30 23.38 -0.94
C ARG A 105 -1.74 23.51 0.50
N ALA A 106 -2.32 24.66 0.84
CA ALA A 106 -3.09 24.77 2.07
C ALA A 106 -4.36 23.91 1.99
N PRO A 107 -4.84 23.38 3.13
CA PRO A 107 -6.16 22.77 3.18
C PRO A 107 -7.24 23.83 2.93
N ASP A 108 -8.30 23.44 2.22
CA ASP A 108 -9.54 24.20 2.19
C ASP A 108 -10.25 24.09 3.55
N THR A 109 -11.27 24.93 3.79
CA THR A 109 -11.96 24.97 5.09
C THR A 109 -12.54 23.60 5.48
N SER A 110 -13.14 22.90 4.51
CA SER A 110 -13.70 21.55 4.70
C SER A 110 -12.63 20.50 4.98
N GLY A 111 -11.56 20.46 4.18
CA GLY A 111 -10.47 19.50 4.33
C GLY A 111 -9.71 19.72 5.63
N TRP A 112 -9.50 20.97 6.04
CA TRP A 112 -8.90 21.31 7.32
C TRP A 112 -9.73 20.80 8.48
N ALA A 113 -11.04 21.07 8.48
CA ALA A 113 -11.95 20.65 9.54
C ALA A 113 -12.02 19.12 9.64
N ALA A 114 -12.19 18.43 8.50
CA ALA A 114 -12.29 16.98 8.45
C ALA A 114 -11.02 16.28 8.97
N HIS A 115 -9.84 16.70 8.51
CA HIS A 115 -8.58 16.05 8.88
C HIS A 115 -8.11 16.44 10.28
N THR A 116 -8.46 17.64 10.77
CA THR A 116 -8.24 18.02 12.17
C THR A 116 -9.10 17.17 13.10
N ALA A 117 -10.38 16.95 12.77
CA ALA A 117 -11.26 16.08 13.54
C ALA A 117 -10.77 14.62 13.50
N MET A 118 -10.38 14.13 12.33
CA MET A 118 -9.80 12.79 12.19
C MET A 118 -8.52 12.62 13.01
N SER A 119 -7.62 13.61 12.98
CA SER A 119 -6.39 13.57 13.77
C SER A 119 -6.66 13.55 15.28
N LYS A 120 -7.69 14.25 15.75
CA LYS A 120 -8.11 14.23 17.17
C LYS A 120 -8.74 12.90 17.57
N ALA A 121 -9.57 12.32 16.71
CA ALA A 121 -10.33 11.11 17.02
C ALA A 121 -9.51 9.82 16.87
N ALA A 122 -8.61 9.76 15.87
CA ALA A 122 -7.95 8.52 15.44
C ALA A 122 -6.43 8.65 15.24
N GLY A 123 -5.83 9.80 15.61
CA GLY A 123 -4.40 10.03 15.48
C GLY A 123 -3.97 10.59 14.12
N LEU A 124 -2.74 11.11 14.06
CA LEU A 124 -2.18 11.73 12.85
C LEU A 124 -1.97 10.68 11.75
N GLU A 125 -1.63 9.46 12.12
CA GLU A 125 -1.44 8.30 11.24
C GLU A 125 -2.65 8.09 10.33
N ARG A 126 -3.86 8.13 10.92
CA ARG A 126 -5.10 7.93 10.16
C ARG A 126 -5.34 9.07 9.17
N ALA A 127 -5.13 10.33 9.61
CA ALA A 127 -5.26 11.51 8.76
C ALA A 127 -4.24 11.53 7.63
N THR A 128 -2.99 11.12 7.91
CA THR A 128 -1.92 11.01 6.92
C THR A 128 -2.28 10.02 5.83
N VAL A 129 -2.74 8.83 6.21
CA VAL A 129 -3.18 7.84 5.23
C VAL A 129 -4.36 8.34 4.41
N ASP A 130 -5.34 8.99 5.04
CA ASP A 130 -6.52 9.48 4.31
C ASP A 130 -6.13 10.44 3.18
N VAL A 131 -5.21 11.37 3.46
CA VAL A 131 -4.63 12.25 2.43
C VAL A 131 -3.83 11.46 1.39
N MET A 132 -3.04 10.47 1.79
CA MET A 132 -2.27 9.63 0.85
C MET A 132 -3.18 8.76 -0.05
N MET A 133 -4.39 8.45 0.38
CA MET A 133 -5.38 7.72 -0.42
C MET A 133 -6.13 8.61 -1.40
N SER A 134 -6.14 9.93 -1.18
CA SER A 134 -6.83 10.89 -2.04
C SER A 134 -6.41 10.72 -3.50
N ALA A 135 -7.35 10.94 -4.43
CA ALA A 135 -7.04 10.93 -5.85
C ALA A 135 -5.96 11.96 -6.20
N GLU A 136 -5.95 13.10 -5.50
CA GLU A 136 -4.96 14.16 -5.64
C GLU A 136 -3.54 13.67 -5.33
N TYR A 137 -3.33 13.04 -4.17
CA TYR A 137 -2.03 12.49 -3.82
C TYR A 137 -1.61 11.34 -4.75
N ARG A 138 -2.53 10.43 -5.10
CA ARG A 138 -2.22 9.31 -6.01
C ARG A 138 -1.82 9.79 -7.41
N ASN A 139 -2.45 10.84 -7.91
CA ASN A 139 -2.06 11.48 -9.17
C ASN A 139 -0.68 12.14 -9.06
N ARG A 140 -0.40 12.81 -7.94
CA ARG A 140 0.91 13.41 -7.65
C ARG A 140 2.02 12.36 -7.55
N LEU A 141 1.78 11.27 -6.82
CA LEU A 141 2.70 10.14 -6.72
C LEU A 141 3.01 9.52 -8.09
N THR A 142 2.00 9.43 -8.97
CA THR A 142 2.20 8.96 -10.34
C THR A 142 3.15 9.87 -11.13
N ARG A 143 3.04 11.19 -10.96
CA ARG A 143 3.97 12.16 -11.57
C ARG A 143 5.36 12.10 -10.95
N LEU A 144 5.46 12.03 -9.62
CA LEU A 144 6.73 11.93 -8.87
C LEU A 144 7.55 10.70 -9.27
N CYS A 145 6.87 9.60 -9.61
CA CYS A 145 7.50 8.34 -9.98
C CYS A 145 7.51 8.07 -11.49
N ALA A 146 7.17 9.06 -12.32
CA ALA A 146 7.24 8.92 -13.76
C ALA A 146 8.67 8.65 -14.22
N GLY A 147 8.88 7.56 -14.97
CA GLY A 147 10.21 7.17 -15.45
C GLY A 147 11.13 6.51 -14.41
N LEU A 148 10.65 6.26 -13.18
CA LEU A 148 11.40 5.58 -12.14
C LEU A 148 10.90 4.14 -11.94
N PRO A 149 11.78 3.19 -11.53
CA PRO A 149 11.36 1.85 -11.14
C PRO A 149 10.27 1.94 -10.08
N SER A 150 9.10 1.38 -10.37
CA SER A 150 7.94 1.47 -9.49
C SER A 150 7.18 0.17 -9.53
N GLY A 151 7.08 -0.49 -8.39
CA GLY A 151 6.14 -1.57 -8.18
C GLY A 151 4.73 -1.01 -7.98
N HIS A 152 3.80 -1.90 -7.69
CA HIS A 152 2.49 -1.46 -7.21
C HIS A 152 2.55 -1.41 -5.69
N ALA A 153 2.87 -0.24 -5.15
CA ALA A 153 2.70 0.06 -3.74
C ALA A 153 1.54 1.03 -3.56
N ALA A 154 0.69 0.74 -2.58
CA ALA A 154 -0.43 1.58 -2.22
C ALA A 154 -0.78 1.43 -0.74
N VAL A 155 -1.46 2.43 -0.22
CA VAL A 155 -2.08 2.41 1.11
C VAL A 155 -3.58 2.27 0.93
N TYR A 156 -4.18 1.42 1.74
CA TYR A 156 -5.60 1.10 1.68
C TYR A 156 -6.26 1.34 3.04
N SER A 157 -7.50 1.80 2.99
CA SER A 157 -8.38 1.84 4.17
C SER A 157 -8.82 0.43 4.59
N PRO A 158 -9.28 0.24 5.84
CA PRO A 158 -9.87 -1.03 6.26
C PRO A 158 -10.98 -1.56 5.34
N ASP A 159 -11.82 -0.67 4.79
CA ASP A 159 -12.95 -1.06 3.93
C ASP A 159 -12.48 -1.51 2.54
N GLU A 160 -11.49 -0.83 1.93
CA GLU A 160 -10.91 -1.25 0.65
C GLU A 160 -10.15 -2.57 0.76
N ILE A 161 -9.57 -2.85 1.94
CA ILE A 161 -8.85 -4.10 2.18
C ILE A 161 -9.73 -5.32 2.05
N ALA A 162 -11.05 -5.21 2.31
CA ALA A 162 -11.96 -6.32 2.03
C ALA A 162 -11.94 -6.73 0.55
N GLY A 163 -11.90 -5.76 -0.37
CA GLY A 163 -11.77 -6.02 -1.81
C GLY A 163 -10.39 -6.59 -2.19
N VAL A 164 -9.32 -6.10 -1.57
CA VAL A 164 -7.96 -6.63 -1.81
C VAL A 164 -7.82 -8.06 -1.30
N VAL A 165 -8.28 -8.34 -0.08
CA VAL A 165 -8.31 -9.68 0.53
C VAL A 165 -9.09 -10.63 -0.37
N GLN A 166 -10.26 -10.23 -0.87
CA GLN A 166 -11.02 -11.04 -1.81
C GLN A 166 -10.23 -11.36 -3.08
N THR A 167 -9.57 -10.35 -3.65
CA THR A 167 -8.77 -10.52 -4.87
C THR A 167 -7.59 -11.47 -4.64
N LEU A 168 -6.87 -11.31 -3.52
CA LEU A 168 -5.79 -12.21 -3.12
C LEU A 168 -6.33 -13.63 -2.93
N LEU A 169 -7.42 -13.81 -2.20
CA LEU A 169 -8.02 -15.13 -2.01
C LEU A 169 -8.45 -15.74 -3.34
N LEU A 170 -9.02 -14.99 -4.28
CA LEU A 170 -9.35 -15.48 -5.62
C LEU A 170 -8.12 -15.95 -6.40
N SER A 171 -6.98 -15.27 -6.25
CA SER A 171 -5.73 -15.66 -6.92
C SER A 171 -5.15 -17.01 -6.44
N THR A 172 -5.60 -17.54 -5.29
CA THR A 172 -5.21 -18.89 -4.85
C THR A 172 -5.86 -20.02 -5.66
N THR A 173 -6.79 -19.72 -6.58
CA THR A 173 -7.44 -20.72 -7.44
C THR A 173 -6.48 -21.42 -8.41
N VAL A 174 -5.26 -20.90 -8.56
CA VAL A 174 -4.18 -21.58 -9.29
C VAL A 174 -3.67 -22.83 -8.55
N ALA A 175 -4.05 -23.01 -7.27
CA ALA A 175 -3.72 -24.19 -6.50
C ALA A 175 -4.52 -25.41 -6.97
N PRO A 176 -3.89 -26.58 -7.16
CA PRO A 176 -4.64 -27.81 -7.36
C PRO A 176 -5.54 -28.10 -6.15
N ALA A 177 -6.67 -28.79 -6.39
CA ALA A 177 -7.63 -29.15 -5.36
C ALA A 177 -7.03 -30.00 -4.21
N THR A 178 -5.89 -30.65 -4.47
CA THR A 178 -5.14 -31.44 -3.49
C THR A 178 -4.33 -30.59 -2.51
N CYS A 179 -4.17 -29.28 -2.72
CA CYS A 179 -3.57 -28.41 -1.71
C CYS A 179 -4.56 -28.21 -0.56
N ALA A 180 -4.20 -28.58 0.67
CA ALA A 180 -5.06 -28.40 1.83
C ALA A 180 -5.41 -26.91 2.11
N VAL A 181 -4.64 -25.97 1.54
CA VAL A 181 -4.94 -24.52 1.53
C VAL A 181 -6.30 -24.20 0.87
N THR A 182 -6.72 -24.95 -0.15
CA THR A 182 -7.94 -24.65 -0.93
C THR A 182 -9.20 -24.69 -0.05
N GLY A 183 -9.30 -25.68 0.85
CA GLY A 183 -10.41 -25.79 1.80
C GLY A 183 -10.44 -24.63 2.81
N VAL A 184 -9.27 -24.22 3.31
CA VAL A 184 -9.14 -23.08 4.23
C VAL A 184 -9.54 -21.78 3.55
N VAL A 185 -9.08 -21.55 2.31
CA VAL A 185 -9.44 -20.35 1.54
C VAL A 185 -10.94 -20.31 1.22
N GLY A 186 -11.56 -21.46 0.91
CA GLY A 186 -13.00 -21.55 0.71
C GLY A 186 -13.78 -21.03 1.93
N ARG A 187 -13.37 -21.42 3.14
CA ARG A 187 -13.95 -20.92 4.39
C ARG A 187 -13.69 -19.42 4.59
N MET A 188 -12.47 -18.95 4.34
CA MET A 188 -12.14 -17.52 4.45
C MET A 188 -13.06 -16.66 3.57
N ARG A 189 -13.32 -17.08 2.32
CA ARG A 189 -14.20 -16.35 1.40
C ARG A 189 -15.66 -16.29 1.86
N ALA A 190 -16.13 -17.27 2.65
CA ALA A 190 -17.49 -17.32 3.16
C ALA A 190 -17.75 -16.26 4.26
N HIS A 191 -16.72 -15.81 4.98
CA HIS A 191 -16.84 -14.91 6.14
C HIS A 191 -16.35 -13.48 5.85
N ARG A 192 -16.86 -12.79 4.82
CA ARG A 192 -16.23 -11.59 4.22
C ARG A 192 -16.71 -10.20 4.65
N GLY A 193 -17.67 -10.07 5.58
CA GLY A 193 -18.21 -8.75 6.03
C GLY A 193 -17.25 -7.96 6.93
N ARG A 194 -17.70 -6.83 7.52
CA ARG A 194 -16.90 -6.04 8.50
C ARG A 194 -16.50 -6.84 9.74
N ALA A 195 -17.39 -7.69 10.26
CA ALA A 195 -17.06 -8.71 11.27
C ALA A 195 -16.22 -9.89 10.71
N GLY A 196 -16.09 -9.95 9.39
CA GLY A 196 -15.51 -11.03 8.62
C GLY A 196 -14.00 -10.92 8.35
N LEU A 197 -13.41 -9.73 8.28
CA LEU A 197 -11.94 -9.60 8.19
C LEU A 197 -11.25 -10.19 9.42
N ALA A 198 -11.85 -10.04 10.61
CA ALA A 198 -11.39 -10.72 11.82
C ALA A 198 -11.50 -12.25 11.68
N SER A 199 -12.58 -12.76 11.07
CA SER A 199 -12.73 -14.19 10.78
C SER A 199 -11.68 -14.67 9.78
N VAL A 200 -11.40 -13.91 8.71
CA VAL A 200 -10.34 -14.20 7.73
C VAL A 200 -8.97 -14.26 8.41
N ALA A 201 -8.68 -13.31 9.31
CA ALA A 201 -7.44 -13.27 10.07
C ALA A 201 -7.25 -14.50 10.98
N ALA A 202 -8.33 -15.02 11.56
CA ALA A 202 -8.31 -16.19 12.44
C ALA A 202 -7.84 -17.48 11.72
N TYR A 203 -7.97 -17.55 10.39
CA TYR A 203 -7.52 -18.71 9.61
C TYR A 203 -6.01 -18.75 9.36
N SER A 204 -5.25 -17.73 9.75
CA SER A 204 -3.79 -17.66 9.56
C SER A 204 -3.04 -18.87 10.17
N GLY A 205 -3.46 -19.34 11.35
CA GLY A 205 -2.89 -20.54 11.97
C GLY A 205 -3.16 -21.82 11.19
N GLN A 206 -4.36 -21.98 10.64
CA GLN A 206 -4.71 -23.13 9.77
C GLN A 206 -3.96 -23.08 8.44
N LEU A 207 -3.73 -21.87 7.89
CA LEU A 207 -2.93 -21.70 6.67
C LEU A 207 -1.46 -22.04 6.87
N ALA A 208 -0.89 -21.71 8.04
CA ALA A 208 0.49 -22.02 8.35
C ALA A 208 0.75 -23.54 8.41
N THR A 209 -0.23 -24.32 8.87
CA THR A 209 -0.13 -25.79 8.98
C THR A 209 -0.56 -26.53 7.71
N ALA A 210 -1.40 -25.94 6.86
CA ALA A 210 -2.00 -26.61 5.69
C ALA A 210 -1.06 -26.85 4.48
N ALA A 211 0.24 -26.56 4.55
CA ALA A 211 1.15 -26.70 3.40
C ALA A 211 2.44 -27.48 3.66
N VAL A 212 2.57 -28.12 4.82
CA VAL A 212 3.76 -28.90 5.16
C VAL A 212 3.93 -30.03 4.14
N GLY A 213 5.04 -30.00 3.38
CA GLY A 213 5.42 -31.05 2.43
C GLY A 213 4.97 -30.90 0.96
N THR A 214 4.54 -29.72 0.50
CA THR A 214 3.89 -29.57 -0.82
C THR A 214 4.74 -28.92 -1.93
N ASN A 215 4.30 -29.11 -3.18
CA ASN A 215 4.91 -28.58 -4.40
C ASN A 215 4.91 -27.03 -4.45
N PRO A 216 5.71 -26.40 -5.34
CA PRO A 216 5.82 -24.93 -5.43
C PRO A 216 4.48 -24.20 -5.59
N THR A 217 3.51 -24.77 -6.30
CA THR A 217 2.19 -24.19 -6.52
C THR A 217 1.35 -24.12 -5.24
N CYS A 218 1.35 -25.17 -4.42
CA CYS A 218 0.67 -25.14 -3.12
C CYS A 218 1.32 -24.13 -2.16
N ARG A 219 2.66 -24.03 -2.17
CA ARG A 219 3.40 -23.03 -1.40
C ARG A 219 3.04 -21.60 -1.84
N PHE A 220 2.95 -21.35 -3.15
CA PHE A 220 2.50 -20.05 -3.67
C PHE A 220 1.10 -19.70 -3.15
N ALA A 221 0.13 -20.60 -3.30
CA ALA A 221 -1.23 -20.38 -2.83
C ALA A 221 -1.31 -20.15 -1.32
N GLN A 222 -0.51 -20.87 -0.54
CA GLN A 222 -0.38 -20.65 0.91
C GLN A 222 0.09 -19.23 1.22
N GLN A 223 1.13 -18.76 0.53
CA GLN A 223 1.73 -17.45 0.78
C GLN A 223 0.77 -16.30 0.43
N ILE A 224 0.02 -16.44 -0.65
CA ILE A 224 -1.06 -15.52 -1.00
C ILE A 224 -2.14 -15.50 0.10
N ALA A 225 -2.59 -16.67 0.54
CA ALA A 225 -3.63 -16.77 1.56
C ALA A 225 -3.16 -16.20 2.93
N LEU A 226 -1.89 -16.44 3.30
CA LEU A 226 -1.27 -15.87 4.49
C LEU A 226 -1.17 -14.34 4.38
N GLY A 227 -0.80 -13.82 3.22
CA GLY A 227 -0.81 -12.38 2.94
C GLY A 227 -2.20 -11.77 3.11
N ALA A 228 -3.24 -12.43 2.58
CA ALA A 228 -4.62 -12.00 2.75
C ALA A 228 -5.07 -12.02 4.22
N ALA A 229 -4.75 -13.08 4.97
CA ALA A 229 -5.06 -13.18 6.40
C ALA A 229 -4.35 -12.09 7.22
N TRP A 230 -3.10 -11.76 6.86
CA TRP A 230 -2.33 -10.70 7.51
C TRP A 230 -2.88 -9.31 7.18
N ALA A 231 -3.24 -9.04 5.92
CA ALA A 231 -3.90 -7.78 5.56
C ALA A 231 -5.22 -7.61 6.35
N ALA A 232 -6.01 -8.68 6.43
CA ALA A 232 -7.26 -8.69 7.17
C ALA A 232 -7.06 -8.45 8.68
N SER A 233 -6.01 -9.00 9.28
CA SER A 233 -5.73 -8.82 10.72
C SER A 233 -5.37 -7.36 11.05
N ILE A 234 -4.66 -6.69 10.15
CA ILE A 234 -4.32 -5.29 10.30
C ILE A 234 -5.59 -4.43 10.14
N ALA A 235 -6.33 -4.64 9.06
CA ALA A 235 -7.55 -3.88 8.80
C ALA A 235 -8.61 -4.05 9.90
N ALA A 236 -8.70 -5.22 10.54
CA ALA A 236 -9.62 -5.48 11.65
C ALA A 236 -9.38 -4.57 12.87
N THR A 237 -8.19 -3.98 12.99
CA THR A 237 -7.88 -3.01 14.05
C THR A 237 -8.24 -1.56 13.70
N GLY A 238 -8.86 -1.34 12.53
CA GLY A 238 -9.18 0.00 12.02
C GLY A 238 -7.95 0.75 11.47
N HIS A 239 -6.77 0.13 11.52
CA HIS A 239 -5.56 0.69 10.96
C HIS A 239 -5.52 0.54 9.43
N PRO A 240 -4.96 1.52 8.73
CA PRO A 240 -4.69 1.39 7.31
C PRO A 240 -3.69 0.27 7.04
N VAL A 241 -3.73 -0.26 5.82
CA VAL A 241 -2.85 -1.35 5.40
C VAL A 241 -2.00 -0.88 4.23
N TYR A 242 -0.70 -1.00 4.40
CA TYR A 242 0.26 -0.82 3.34
C TYR A 242 0.46 -2.13 2.59
N ILE A 243 0.34 -2.11 1.27
CA ILE A 243 0.62 -3.28 0.41
C ILE A 243 1.56 -2.85 -0.71
N GLY A 244 2.72 -3.51 -0.74
CA GLY A 244 3.64 -3.50 -1.88
C GLY A 244 3.60 -4.84 -2.59
N GLN A 245 3.68 -4.82 -3.92
CA GLN A 245 3.87 -6.03 -4.72
C GLN A 245 4.97 -5.82 -5.77
N SER A 246 5.77 -6.87 -5.93
CA SER A 246 6.79 -6.98 -6.96
C SER A 246 6.65 -8.32 -7.67
N LEU A 247 6.82 -8.30 -8.99
CA LEU A 247 6.76 -9.46 -9.87
C LEU A 247 8.03 -9.50 -10.72
N VAL A 248 8.80 -10.57 -10.57
CA VAL A 248 9.99 -10.84 -11.40
C VAL A 248 9.73 -12.09 -12.22
N THR A 249 9.85 -11.98 -13.54
CA THR A 249 9.67 -13.13 -14.43
C THR A 249 11.03 -13.60 -14.94
N THR A 250 11.36 -14.87 -14.70
CA THR A 250 12.54 -15.54 -15.26
C THR A 250 12.09 -16.49 -16.38
N THR A 251 12.91 -16.66 -17.41
CA THR A 251 12.63 -17.56 -18.53
C THR A 251 13.78 -18.52 -18.76
N ALA A 252 13.47 -19.81 -18.89
CA ALA A 252 14.40 -20.87 -19.30
C ALA A 252 13.97 -21.41 -20.68
N ALA A 253 14.72 -22.34 -21.28
CA ALA A 253 14.49 -22.80 -22.66
C ALA A 253 13.02 -23.13 -22.98
N THR A 254 12.33 -23.85 -22.09
CA THR A 254 10.95 -24.32 -22.29
C THR A 254 9.92 -23.79 -21.28
N THR A 255 10.37 -23.01 -20.29
CA THR A 255 9.52 -22.58 -19.17
C THR A 255 9.67 -21.09 -18.85
N ARG A 256 8.62 -20.54 -18.24
CA ARG A 256 8.57 -19.19 -17.68
C ARG A 256 8.18 -19.32 -16.21
N THR A 257 8.98 -18.75 -15.32
CA THR A 257 8.71 -18.71 -13.88
C THR A 257 8.43 -17.28 -13.44
N ALA A 258 7.27 -17.06 -12.86
CA ALA A 258 6.89 -15.80 -12.23
C ALA A 258 7.16 -15.89 -10.73
N HIS A 259 8.01 -15.02 -10.21
CA HIS A 259 8.29 -14.85 -8.78
C HIS A 259 7.54 -13.63 -8.26
N TYR A 260 6.72 -13.84 -7.23
CA TYR A 260 5.92 -12.80 -6.60
C TYR A 260 6.44 -12.52 -5.20
N THR A 261 6.50 -11.24 -4.85
CA THR A 261 6.80 -10.76 -3.50
C THR A 261 5.72 -9.75 -3.10
N PHE A 262 5.03 -10.01 -1.99
CA PHE A 262 4.09 -9.10 -1.36
C PHE A 262 4.67 -8.61 -0.05
N THR A 263 4.58 -7.33 0.24
CA THR A 263 4.91 -6.75 1.55
C THR A 263 3.66 -6.11 2.11
N ILE A 264 3.21 -6.57 3.28
CA ILE A 264 1.94 -6.13 3.89
C ILE A 264 2.20 -5.71 5.34
N GLY A 265 1.80 -4.49 5.71
CA GLY A 265 2.06 -3.93 7.04
C GLY A 265 1.07 -2.86 7.48
N ARG A 266 1.14 -2.47 8.75
CA ARG A 266 0.44 -1.30 9.31
C ARG A 266 1.03 0.00 8.81
N ASP A 267 2.34 -0.03 8.64
CA ASP A 267 3.16 1.02 8.11
C ASP A 267 4.29 0.39 7.28
N PRO A 268 5.01 1.19 6.49
CA PRO A 268 6.01 0.67 5.58
C PRO A 268 7.31 0.18 6.27
N ALA A 269 7.51 0.47 7.56
CA ALA A 269 8.62 -0.04 8.37
C ALA A 269 8.28 -1.38 9.07
N GLY A 270 7.00 -1.63 9.37
CA GLY A 270 6.45 -2.82 10.01
C GLY A 270 5.84 -3.85 9.04
N VAL A 271 6.29 -3.87 7.78
CA VAL A 271 5.79 -4.81 6.77
C VAL A 271 6.27 -6.24 6.99
N ARG A 272 5.41 -7.21 6.71
CA ARG A 272 5.77 -8.62 6.54
C ARG A 272 5.82 -8.99 5.08
N THR A 273 6.80 -9.80 4.71
CA THR A 273 7.03 -10.23 3.33
C THR A 273 6.49 -11.63 3.10
N PHE A 274 5.74 -11.82 2.01
CA PHE A 274 5.22 -13.09 1.53
C PHE A 274 5.75 -13.33 0.12
N THR A 275 6.35 -14.49 -0.13
CA THR A 275 7.00 -14.79 -1.41
C THR A 275 6.54 -16.11 -1.96
N GLY A 276 6.35 -16.19 -3.27
CA GLY A 276 6.10 -17.47 -3.94
C GLY A 276 6.43 -17.42 -5.42
N SER A 277 6.38 -18.56 -6.08
CA SER A 277 6.62 -18.64 -7.52
C SER A 277 5.70 -19.63 -8.21
N VAL A 278 5.43 -19.37 -9.48
CA VAL A 278 4.66 -20.25 -10.35
C VAL A 278 5.44 -20.43 -11.64
N THR A 279 5.66 -21.68 -12.04
CA THR A 279 6.31 -22.04 -13.30
C THR A 279 5.28 -22.58 -14.28
N ALA A 280 5.31 -22.07 -15.50
CA ALA A 280 4.47 -22.51 -16.61
C ALA A 280 5.33 -22.83 -17.86
N PRO A 281 4.86 -23.71 -18.77
CA PRO A 281 5.48 -23.88 -20.08
C PRO A 281 5.49 -22.54 -20.84
N LYS A 282 6.51 -22.33 -21.69
CA LYS A 282 6.48 -21.24 -22.67
C LYS A 282 5.37 -21.54 -23.69
N ALA A 283 4.54 -20.53 -23.95
CA ALA A 283 3.57 -20.54 -25.04
C ALA A 283 4.27 -20.43 -26.39
#